data_AF-A0A671TBF4-F1
#
_entry.id   AF-A0A671TBF4-F1
#
_cell.length_a   1.000
_cell.length_b   1.000
_cell.length_c   1.000
_cell.angle_alpha   90.00
_cell.angle_beta   90.00
_cell.angle_gamma   90.00
#
_symmetry.space_group_name_H-M   'P 1'
#
loop_
_entity.id
_entity.type
_entity.pdbx_description
1 polymer ?
#
loop_
_entity_poly.entity_id
_entity_poly.type
_entity_poly.pdbx_seq_one_letter_code
_entity_poly.pdbx_strand_id
1 'polypeptide(L)'
;MTPSHILTILSLLLLSGVLVLSQDYEANYLDYDTNDSLPEDPRLSVPQQPDYDGQLMYSYECASECFCPSSYPFAMYCDHRKLKAVPNIPRHIRHLYIQHNDIEDITSKPFINATSLREINLSYNKLQSSKVDKDVFSILKELIQLHLEHNNLEDIPSPLPKTLKSLHLGFNKISKIPADATRKLTKLTVLDLCSNRLTDAGIKGKILSDMKSLMQINMCNNKLKSMPADLPESIQQISLENNSIASIPVGMTPNLLSLRMPHNKLKSVAYNAFNLSKLMELHLGHNQLFKPFFVPRTLEHLYLNHNDFTGRIELKDLNLSLMCPSLDLGNPNMLTYIRLDNNKLRGPVDYYAYRCFPRLIMIFYGNQRKDDEEDSETKKYEKPDRPKRPGGNKAIE
;
A
#
# COMPACT_ATOMS: atom_id res chain seq x y z
N MET A 1 20.10 20.94 -21.94
CA MET A 1 19.41 20.08 -20.95
C MET A 1 20.11 18.74 -20.91
N THR A 2 20.74 18.39 -19.79
CA THR A 2 21.47 17.13 -19.62
C THR A 2 20.52 15.99 -19.22
N PRO A 3 20.87 14.71 -19.48
CA PRO A 3 20.02 13.55 -19.18
C PRO A 3 19.63 13.40 -17.69
N SER A 4 20.35 14.07 -16.79
CA SER A 4 20.12 14.06 -15.33
C SER A 4 18.84 14.79 -14.90
N HIS A 5 18.37 15.77 -15.68
CA HIS A 5 17.15 16.51 -15.37
C HIS A 5 15.86 15.80 -15.80
N ILE A 6 15.94 14.85 -16.75
CA ILE A 6 14.77 14.08 -17.20
C ILE A 6 14.40 13.01 -16.16
N LEU A 7 15.38 12.44 -15.47
CA LEU A 7 15.16 11.44 -14.41
C LEU A 7 14.57 12.03 -13.12
N THR A 8 14.91 13.30 -12.81
CA THR A 8 14.35 14.04 -11.67
C THR A 8 12.92 14.51 -11.94
N ILE A 9 12.58 14.85 -13.18
CA ILE A 9 11.20 15.21 -13.55
C ILE A 9 10.28 13.97 -13.61
N LEU A 10 10.79 12.81 -14.06
CA LEU A 10 10.03 11.56 -14.04
C LEU A 10 9.81 11.00 -12.61
N SER A 11 10.72 11.26 -11.67
CA SER A 11 10.51 10.89 -10.26
C SER A 11 9.52 11.83 -9.55
N LEU A 12 9.51 13.12 -9.88
CA LEU A 12 8.51 14.07 -9.39
C LEU A 12 7.09 13.79 -9.92
N LEU A 13 6.94 13.33 -11.16
CA LEU A 13 5.63 12.95 -11.73
C LEU A 13 5.08 11.62 -11.18
N LEU A 14 5.95 10.72 -10.70
CA LEU A 14 5.55 9.48 -10.00
C LEU A 14 5.22 9.72 -8.51
N LEU A 15 5.73 10.80 -7.91
CA LEU A 15 5.42 11.21 -6.53
C LEU A 15 4.19 12.11 -6.43
N SER A 16 3.80 12.85 -7.48
CA SER A 16 2.54 13.62 -7.49
C SER A 16 1.30 12.78 -7.84
N GLY A 17 1.47 11.53 -8.26
CA GLY A 17 0.37 10.58 -8.54
C GLY A 17 -0.09 9.77 -7.32
N VAL A 18 0.51 9.97 -6.15
CA VAL A 18 0.17 9.26 -4.90
C VAL A 18 -0.12 10.26 -3.79
N LEU A 19 -1.16 11.06 -4.00
CA LEU A 19 -1.85 11.79 -2.94
C LEU A 19 -3.37 11.71 -3.16
N VAL A 20 -3.89 10.51 -3.40
CA VAL A 20 -5.29 10.19 -3.09
C VAL A 20 -5.35 8.74 -2.61
N LEU A 21 -5.56 8.59 -1.30
CA LEU A 21 -6.23 7.51 -0.56
C LEU A 21 -5.59 7.33 0.84
N SER A 22 -5.65 8.40 1.63
CA SER A 22 -5.88 8.31 3.08
C SER A 22 -6.57 9.60 3.50
N GLN A 23 -7.88 9.70 3.25
CA GLN A 23 -8.69 10.67 3.95
C GLN A 23 -9.07 10.07 5.30
N ASP A 24 -8.46 10.61 6.35
CA ASP A 24 -9.08 10.67 7.66
C ASP A 24 -10.39 11.45 7.52
N TYR A 25 -11.49 10.78 7.86
CA TYR A 25 -12.83 11.36 7.93
C TYR A 25 -12.93 12.20 9.20
N GLU A 26 -12.96 13.53 9.06
CA GLU A 26 -13.58 14.41 10.06
C GLU A 26 -14.24 15.60 9.35
N ALA A 27 -15.56 15.67 9.50
CA ALA A 27 -16.42 16.70 8.94
C ALA A 27 -16.31 17.98 9.78
N ASN A 28 -16.03 19.11 9.15
CA ASN A 28 -16.39 20.42 9.67
C ASN A 28 -16.77 21.36 8.51
N TYR A 29 -18.07 21.67 8.49
CA TYR A 29 -18.70 22.74 7.73
C TYR A 29 -18.15 24.09 8.22
N LEU A 30 -17.62 24.92 7.32
CA LEU A 30 -17.48 26.37 7.55
C LEU A 30 -17.58 27.11 6.21
N ASP A 31 -18.69 27.84 6.08
CA ASP A 31 -18.96 28.89 5.09
C ASP A 31 -17.87 29.98 5.11
N TYR A 32 -17.42 30.40 3.92
CA TYR A 32 -16.96 31.77 3.71
C TYR A 32 -17.40 32.27 2.34
N ASP A 33 -18.47 33.06 2.40
CA ASP A 33 -18.79 34.12 1.44
C ASP A 33 -17.62 35.11 1.35
N THR A 34 -17.10 35.34 0.16
CA THR A 34 -16.47 36.62 -0.21
C THR A 34 -16.61 36.85 -1.71
N ASN A 35 -17.50 37.79 -2.05
CA ASN A 35 -17.46 38.57 -3.28
C ASN A 35 -16.07 39.19 -3.44
N ASP A 36 -15.42 38.97 -4.57
CA ASP A 36 -14.57 40.00 -5.18
C ASP A 36 -14.49 39.83 -6.69
N SER A 37 -14.60 40.96 -7.38
CA SER A 37 -14.82 41.11 -8.82
C SER A 37 -13.51 40.93 -9.59
N LEU A 38 -13.47 40.01 -10.57
CA LEU A 38 -12.34 39.85 -11.48
C LEU A 38 -12.49 40.76 -12.73
N PRO A 39 -11.40 41.37 -13.26
CA PRO A 39 -11.46 42.19 -14.47
C PRO A 39 -11.59 41.33 -15.75
N GLU A 40 -12.30 41.85 -16.75
CA GLU A 40 -12.47 41.21 -18.07
C GLU A 40 -11.16 41.11 -18.86
N ASP A 41 -10.77 39.88 -19.23
CA ASP A 41 -9.72 39.61 -20.22
C ASP A 41 -10.23 39.80 -21.66
N PRO A 42 -9.39 40.28 -22.60
CA PRO A 42 -9.80 40.53 -23.98
C PRO A 42 -10.07 39.24 -24.75
N ARG A 43 -11.19 39.22 -25.49
CA ARG A 43 -11.64 38.10 -26.33
C ARG A 43 -10.56 37.71 -27.36
N LEU A 44 -10.00 36.51 -27.21
CA LEU A 44 -9.27 35.85 -28.30
C LEU A 44 -10.29 35.45 -29.39
N SER A 45 -10.15 36.06 -30.57
CA SER A 45 -10.81 35.62 -31.80
C SER A 45 -10.20 34.29 -32.27
N VAL A 46 -10.98 33.20 -32.16
CA VAL A 46 -10.65 31.89 -32.71
C VAL A 46 -10.79 31.95 -34.24
N PRO A 47 -9.81 31.50 -35.04
CA PRO A 47 -9.96 31.37 -36.48
C PRO A 47 -11.03 30.33 -36.80
N GLN A 48 -12.05 30.71 -37.57
CA GLN A 48 -12.91 29.74 -38.25
C GLN A 48 -12.04 28.95 -39.24
N GLN A 49 -11.91 27.64 -39.00
CA GLN A 49 -11.34 26.68 -39.94
C GLN A 49 -12.31 25.50 -40.11
N PRO A 50 -12.28 24.85 -41.27
CA PRO A 50 -13.42 24.70 -42.16
C PRO A 50 -14.20 23.42 -41.90
N ASP A 51 -15.44 23.41 -42.42
CA ASP A 51 -16.29 22.24 -42.63
C ASP A 51 -15.48 20.95 -42.84
N TYR A 52 -15.48 20.10 -41.82
CA TYR A 52 -15.26 18.67 -42.01
C TYR A 52 -16.64 18.00 -42.12
N ASP A 53 -17.12 17.97 -43.35
CA ASP A 53 -18.11 17.00 -43.82
C ASP A 53 -17.57 15.57 -43.63
N GLY A 54 -18.47 14.64 -43.31
CA GLY A 54 -18.17 13.23 -43.15
C GLY A 54 -18.52 12.65 -41.79
N GLN A 55 -19.80 12.69 -41.41
CA GLN A 55 -20.38 11.74 -40.46
C GLN A 55 -20.03 10.30 -40.88
N LEU A 56 -18.95 9.75 -40.32
CA LEU A 56 -18.88 8.32 -40.07
C LEU A 56 -19.90 8.02 -38.96
N MET A 57 -21.16 7.86 -39.35
CA MET A 57 -22.17 7.21 -38.53
C MET A 57 -21.75 5.75 -38.33
N TYR A 58 -20.83 5.51 -37.41
CA TYR A 58 -20.88 4.25 -36.68
C TYR A 58 -22.22 4.27 -35.95
N SER A 59 -23.04 3.24 -36.09
CA SER A 59 -24.11 3.00 -35.14
C SER A 59 -23.45 3.00 -33.76
N TYR A 60 -23.71 4.03 -32.96
CA TYR A 60 -23.24 4.12 -31.59
C TYR A 60 -24.06 3.12 -30.77
N GLU A 61 -23.77 1.84 -30.99
CA GLU A 61 -24.32 0.74 -30.22
C GLU A 61 -23.84 0.94 -28.78
N CYS A 62 -24.79 1.15 -27.88
CA CYS A 62 -24.57 1.24 -26.44
C CYS A 62 -25.64 0.39 -25.77
N ALA A 63 -25.31 -0.26 -24.66
CA ALA A 63 -26.32 -0.95 -23.86
C ALA A 63 -27.31 0.08 -23.29
N SER A 64 -28.60 -0.23 -23.34
CA SER A 64 -29.68 0.70 -22.95
C SER A 64 -29.62 1.17 -21.50
N GLU A 65 -29.08 0.32 -20.63
CA GLU A 65 -28.87 0.54 -19.21
C GLU A 65 -27.58 1.33 -18.90
N CYS A 66 -26.76 1.59 -19.91
CA CYS A 66 -25.47 2.26 -19.78
C CYS A 66 -25.44 3.60 -20.54
N PHE A 67 -24.37 4.35 -20.31
CA PHE A 67 -24.10 5.61 -20.97
C PHE A 67 -22.79 5.53 -21.77
N CYS A 68 -22.84 5.91 -23.04
CA CYS A 68 -21.68 6.00 -23.93
C CYS A 68 -21.56 7.43 -24.46
N PRO A 69 -20.59 8.24 -23.98
CA PRO A 69 -20.46 9.64 -24.41
C PRO A 69 -19.92 9.74 -25.84
N SER A 70 -20.55 10.59 -26.68
CA SER A 70 -20.11 10.79 -28.07
C SER A 70 -18.70 11.42 -28.18
N SER A 71 -18.27 12.19 -27.18
CA SER A 71 -16.92 12.75 -27.09
C SER A 71 -15.85 11.71 -26.78
N TYR A 72 -16.24 10.57 -26.20
CA TYR A 72 -15.34 9.47 -25.87
C TYR A 72 -15.99 8.11 -26.20
N PRO A 73 -16.13 7.81 -27.50
CA PRO A 73 -17.01 6.74 -27.98
C PRO A 73 -16.49 5.33 -27.72
N PHE A 74 -15.30 5.20 -27.14
CA PHE A 74 -14.71 3.90 -26.77
C PHE A 74 -14.93 3.55 -25.29
N ALA A 75 -15.66 4.38 -24.54
CA ALA A 75 -16.01 4.12 -23.15
C ALA A 75 -17.50 3.83 -22.98
N MET A 76 -17.80 2.89 -22.08
CA MET A 76 -19.15 2.56 -21.67
C MET A 76 -19.24 2.62 -20.14
N TYR A 77 -20.14 3.47 -19.63
CA TYR A 77 -20.38 3.72 -18.22
C TYR A 77 -21.68 3.07 -17.77
N CYS A 78 -21.54 2.05 -16.95
CA CYS A 78 -22.59 1.21 -16.38
C CYS A 78 -22.51 1.18 -14.84
N ASP A 79 -21.72 2.06 -14.22
CA ASP A 79 -21.46 2.13 -12.79
C ASP A 79 -22.68 2.65 -11.97
N HIS A 80 -22.79 2.31 -10.68
CA HIS A 80 -23.83 2.87 -9.78
C HIS A 80 -25.30 2.69 -10.23
N ARG A 81 -25.61 1.61 -10.95
CA ARG A 81 -26.93 1.40 -11.60
C ARG A 81 -27.72 0.21 -11.05
N LYS A 82 -27.23 -0.43 -9.97
CA LYS A 82 -27.82 -1.65 -9.36
C LYS A 82 -27.97 -2.79 -10.38
N LEU A 83 -27.06 -2.85 -11.34
CA LEU A 83 -27.04 -3.93 -12.34
C LEU A 83 -26.77 -5.26 -11.64
N LYS A 84 -27.46 -6.30 -12.07
CA LYS A 84 -27.29 -7.67 -11.55
C LYS A 84 -26.46 -8.56 -12.46
N ALA A 85 -26.24 -8.13 -13.70
CA ALA A 85 -25.48 -8.84 -14.71
C ALA A 85 -24.69 -7.86 -15.57
N VAL A 86 -23.62 -8.34 -16.19
CA VAL A 86 -22.86 -7.55 -17.17
C VAL A 86 -23.71 -7.38 -18.45
N PRO A 87 -23.94 -6.15 -18.91
CA PRO A 87 -24.70 -5.87 -20.13
C PRO A 87 -23.90 -6.27 -21.36
N ASN A 88 -24.58 -6.46 -22.50
CA ASN A 88 -23.88 -6.80 -23.74
C ASN A 88 -22.89 -5.68 -24.14
N ILE A 89 -21.64 -6.04 -24.44
CA ILE A 89 -20.58 -5.06 -24.66
C ILE A 89 -20.32 -4.89 -26.17
N PRO A 90 -20.55 -3.70 -26.73
CA PRO A 90 -20.28 -3.42 -28.13
C PRO A 90 -18.79 -3.60 -28.49
N ARG A 91 -18.52 -4.05 -29.72
CA ARG A 91 -17.16 -4.45 -30.17
C ARG A 91 -16.09 -3.36 -30.11
N HIS A 92 -16.52 -2.09 -30.17
CA HIS A 92 -15.64 -0.94 -30.23
C HIS A 92 -15.23 -0.43 -28.84
N ILE A 93 -15.90 -0.89 -27.77
CA ILE A 93 -15.59 -0.46 -26.41
C ILE A 93 -14.21 -0.96 -25.99
N ARG A 94 -13.43 -0.03 -25.43
CA ARG A 94 -12.08 -0.24 -24.89
C ARG A 94 -12.05 -0.07 -23.37
N HIS A 95 -12.90 0.80 -22.82
CA HIS A 95 -12.99 1.09 -21.39
C HIS A 95 -14.41 0.80 -20.90
N LEU A 96 -14.54 -0.19 -20.00
CA LEU A 96 -15.81 -0.58 -19.41
C LEU A 96 -15.81 -0.26 -17.92
N TYR A 97 -16.70 0.63 -17.50
CA TYR A 97 -16.89 1.01 -16.10
C TYR A 97 -18.21 0.43 -15.61
N ILE A 98 -18.17 -0.56 -14.73
CA ILE A 98 -19.36 -1.23 -14.19
C ILE A 98 -19.25 -1.45 -12.68
N GLN A 99 -18.45 -0.62 -12.01
CA GLN A 99 -18.27 -0.64 -10.57
C GLN A 99 -19.52 -0.21 -9.80
N HIS A 100 -19.59 -0.54 -8.51
CA HIS A 100 -20.71 -0.18 -7.62
C HIS A 100 -22.06 -0.69 -8.13
N ASN A 101 -22.14 -1.97 -8.43
CA ASN A 101 -23.36 -2.66 -8.83
C ASN A 101 -23.59 -3.92 -7.96
N ASP A 102 -24.62 -4.69 -8.28
CA ASP A 102 -25.04 -5.90 -7.56
C ASP A 102 -24.71 -7.18 -8.37
N ILE A 103 -23.65 -7.16 -9.18
CA ILE A 103 -23.29 -8.27 -10.06
C ILE A 103 -22.66 -9.40 -9.24
N GLU A 104 -23.18 -10.61 -9.39
CA GLU A 104 -22.70 -11.81 -8.68
C GLU A 104 -21.94 -12.79 -9.58
N ASP A 105 -22.23 -12.79 -10.88
CA ASP A 105 -21.70 -13.71 -11.88
C ASP A 105 -21.08 -12.98 -13.07
N ILE A 106 -20.11 -13.64 -13.71
CA ILE A 106 -19.50 -13.19 -14.96
C ILE A 106 -19.66 -14.32 -15.97
N THR A 107 -20.60 -14.17 -16.90
CA THR A 107 -20.78 -15.10 -18.01
C THR A 107 -19.99 -14.67 -19.23
N SER A 108 -19.71 -15.60 -20.14
CA SER A 108 -18.92 -15.36 -21.34
C SER A 108 -19.65 -14.52 -22.40
N LYS A 109 -20.99 -14.60 -22.43
CA LYS A 109 -21.83 -14.03 -23.50
C LYS A 109 -21.62 -12.52 -23.74
N PRO A 110 -21.58 -11.65 -22.72
CA PRO A 110 -21.36 -10.21 -22.90
C PRO A 110 -20.00 -9.85 -23.52
N PHE A 111 -19.00 -10.72 -23.39
CA PHE A 111 -17.62 -10.46 -23.80
C PHE A 111 -17.28 -11.02 -25.19
N ILE A 112 -18.15 -11.83 -25.81
CA ILE A 112 -17.87 -12.51 -27.09
C ILE A 112 -17.41 -11.55 -28.19
N ASN A 113 -18.05 -10.39 -28.29
CA ASN A 113 -17.73 -9.38 -29.31
C ASN A 113 -16.76 -8.30 -28.81
N ALA A 114 -16.44 -8.28 -27.52
CA ALA A 114 -15.72 -7.20 -26.84
C ALA A 114 -14.19 -7.31 -26.99
N THR A 115 -13.72 -7.58 -28.20
CA THR A 115 -12.33 -7.95 -28.47
C THR A 115 -11.33 -6.80 -28.32
N SER A 116 -11.82 -5.55 -28.28
CA SER A 116 -11.01 -4.33 -28.15
C SER A 116 -10.84 -3.84 -26.70
N LEU A 117 -11.39 -4.56 -25.71
CA LEU A 117 -11.33 -4.15 -24.31
C LEU A 117 -9.89 -4.07 -23.81
N ARG A 118 -9.57 -2.94 -23.18
CA ARG A 118 -8.26 -2.61 -22.58
C ARG A 118 -8.36 -2.42 -21.08
N GLU A 119 -9.51 -1.96 -20.60
CA GLU A 119 -9.77 -1.72 -19.18
C GLU A 119 -11.19 -2.18 -18.84
N ILE A 120 -11.29 -2.96 -17.77
CA ILE A 120 -12.57 -3.35 -17.18
C ILE A 120 -12.53 -3.01 -15.70
N ASN A 121 -13.49 -2.22 -15.25
CA ASN A 121 -13.72 -1.95 -13.84
C ASN A 121 -14.98 -2.65 -13.33
N LEU A 122 -14.78 -3.74 -12.60
CA LEU A 122 -15.79 -4.55 -11.93
C LEU A 122 -15.70 -4.43 -10.39
N SER A 123 -15.01 -3.41 -9.89
CA SER A 123 -14.86 -3.20 -8.46
C SER A 123 -16.19 -2.93 -7.75
N TYR A 124 -16.25 -3.15 -6.44
CA TYR A 124 -17.47 -2.90 -5.65
C TYR A 124 -18.72 -3.60 -6.22
N ASN A 125 -18.59 -4.91 -6.45
CA ASN A 125 -19.68 -5.80 -6.85
C ASN A 125 -19.77 -6.96 -5.84
N LYS A 126 -20.50 -8.03 -6.19
CA LYS A 126 -20.70 -9.20 -5.32
C LYS A 126 -20.16 -10.48 -5.95
N LEU A 127 -19.18 -10.37 -6.85
CA LEU A 127 -18.68 -11.48 -7.65
C LEU A 127 -18.17 -12.63 -6.78
N GLN A 128 -18.58 -13.85 -7.11
CA GLN A 128 -18.15 -15.07 -6.44
C GLN A 128 -17.34 -15.92 -7.42
N SER A 129 -16.21 -16.50 -6.98
CA SER A 129 -15.33 -17.27 -7.87
C SER A 129 -16.05 -18.46 -8.55
N SER A 130 -17.03 -19.08 -7.88
CA SER A 130 -17.84 -20.17 -8.43
C SER A 130 -18.81 -19.75 -9.55
N LYS A 131 -19.07 -18.45 -9.70
CA LYS A 131 -19.98 -17.86 -10.68
C LYS A 131 -19.25 -17.08 -11.78
N VAL A 132 -17.93 -17.19 -11.85
CA VAL A 132 -17.13 -16.62 -12.94
C VAL A 132 -16.87 -17.74 -13.94
N ASP A 133 -17.39 -17.58 -15.16
CA ASP A 133 -17.13 -18.51 -16.26
C ASP A 133 -15.63 -18.71 -16.45
N LYS A 134 -15.24 -19.97 -16.63
CA LYS A 134 -13.87 -20.31 -16.97
C LYS A 134 -13.48 -19.63 -18.29
N ASP A 135 -12.24 -19.16 -18.39
CA ASP A 135 -11.67 -18.58 -19.60
C ASP A 135 -12.29 -17.24 -20.07
N VAL A 136 -13.26 -16.65 -19.34
CA VAL A 136 -13.98 -15.44 -19.78
C VAL A 136 -13.08 -14.22 -20.05
N PHE A 137 -12.03 -14.03 -19.25
CA PHE A 137 -11.08 -12.93 -19.48
C PHE A 137 -9.98 -13.30 -20.49
N SER A 138 -9.78 -14.59 -20.76
CA SER A 138 -8.69 -15.06 -21.61
C SER A 138 -8.88 -14.72 -23.09
N ILE A 139 -10.13 -14.54 -23.52
CA ILE A 139 -10.48 -14.13 -24.89
C ILE A 139 -10.15 -12.65 -25.16
N LEU A 140 -9.95 -11.85 -24.11
CA LEU A 140 -9.69 -10.42 -24.17
C LEU A 140 -8.21 -10.14 -24.42
N LYS A 141 -7.80 -10.35 -25.68
CA LYS A 141 -6.39 -10.31 -26.11
C LYS A 141 -5.72 -8.93 -26.02
N GLU A 142 -6.50 -7.87 -25.80
CA GLU A 142 -5.99 -6.49 -25.62
C GLU A 142 -6.11 -5.98 -24.18
N LEU A 143 -6.59 -6.79 -23.24
CA LEU A 143 -6.84 -6.32 -21.87
C LEU A 143 -5.53 -5.96 -21.17
N ILE A 144 -5.48 -4.75 -20.60
CA ILE A 144 -4.31 -4.17 -19.92
C ILE A 144 -4.59 -4.00 -18.43
N GLN A 145 -5.80 -3.60 -18.05
CA GLN A 145 -6.17 -3.31 -16.66
C GLN A 145 -7.45 -4.04 -16.30
N LEU A 146 -7.46 -4.69 -15.13
CA LEU A 146 -8.62 -5.39 -14.59
C LEU A 146 -8.77 -5.06 -13.11
N HIS A 147 -9.90 -4.44 -12.78
CA HIS A 147 -10.28 -4.10 -11.42
C HIS A 147 -11.37 -5.03 -10.92
N LEU A 148 -11.09 -5.75 -9.86
CA LEU A 148 -11.94 -6.75 -9.21
C LEU A 148 -11.96 -6.57 -7.69
N GLU A 149 -11.43 -5.45 -7.18
CA GLU A 149 -11.40 -5.11 -5.78
C GLU A 149 -12.80 -4.94 -5.19
N HIS A 150 -12.96 -5.19 -3.88
CA HIS A 150 -14.24 -5.14 -3.18
C HIS A 150 -15.30 -6.07 -3.81
N ASN A 151 -14.97 -7.36 -3.88
CA ASN A 151 -15.86 -8.44 -4.32
C ASN A 151 -15.82 -9.61 -3.31
N ASN A 152 -16.43 -10.75 -3.67
CA ASN A 152 -16.47 -11.96 -2.85
C ASN A 152 -15.60 -13.10 -3.44
N LEU A 153 -14.53 -12.77 -4.17
CA LEU A 153 -13.68 -13.77 -4.82
C LEU A 153 -12.86 -14.56 -3.78
N GLU A 154 -12.88 -15.88 -3.89
CA GLU A 154 -12.09 -16.81 -3.07
C GLU A 154 -10.83 -17.31 -3.79
N ASP A 155 -10.84 -17.23 -5.12
CA ASP A 155 -9.75 -17.57 -6.02
C ASP A 155 -9.55 -16.46 -7.06
N ILE A 156 -8.32 -16.31 -7.53
CA ILE A 156 -7.98 -15.45 -8.67
C ILE A 156 -8.63 -16.05 -9.92
N PRO A 157 -9.45 -15.28 -10.68
CA PRO A 157 -10.00 -15.76 -11.94
C PRO A 157 -8.89 -16.22 -12.88
N SER A 158 -9.03 -17.41 -13.46
CA SER A 158 -8.00 -17.95 -14.35
C SER A 158 -8.64 -18.69 -15.54
N PRO A 159 -7.95 -18.72 -16.70
CA PRO A 159 -6.74 -17.97 -17.04
C PRO A 159 -7.00 -16.49 -17.34
N LEU A 160 -6.02 -15.65 -17.03
CA LEU A 160 -6.00 -14.22 -17.37
C LEU A 160 -5.18 -13.97 -18.66
N PRO A 161 -5.47 -12.89 -19.39
CA PRO A 161 -4.77 -12.58 -20.64
C PRO A 161 -3.33 -12.13 -20.38
N LYS A 162 -2.39 -12.62 -21.19
CA LYS A 162 -0.95 -12.31 -21.08
C LYS A 162 -0.58 -10.83 -21.32
N THR A 163 -1.52 -10.02 -21.79
CA THR A 163 -1.36 -8.59 -22.04
C THR A 163 -1.56 -7.73 -20.80
N LEU A 164 -2.11 -8.32 -19.73
CA LEU A 164 -2.44 -7.61 -18.50
C LEU A 164 -1.18 -6.99 -17.87
N LYS A 165 -1.31 -5.72 -17.49
CA LYS A 165 -0.29 -4.92 -16.81
C LYS A 165 -0.68 -4.59 -15.37
N SER A 166 -1.96 -4.35 -15.11
CA SER A 166 -2.48 -4.07 -13.77
C SER A 166 -3.61 -5.02 -13.41
N LEU A 167 -3.51 -5.63 -12.23
CA LEU A 167 -4.54 -6.50 -11.66
C LEU A 167 -4.82 -6.08 -10.22
N HIS A 168 -6.05 -5.63 -9.98
CA HIS A 168 -6.51 -5.20 -8.66
C HIS A 168 -7.52 -6.21 -8.11
N LEU A 169 -7.17 -6.84 -6.99
CA LEU A 169 -7.94 -7.89 -6.32
C LEU A 169 -8.10 -7.60 -4.83
N GLY A 170 -7.88 -6.35 -4.41
CA GLY A 170 -7.98 -5.94 -3.01
C GLY A 170 -9.36 -6.20 -2.42
N PHE A 171 -9.46 -6.37 -1.10
CA PHE A 171 -10.75 -6.54 -0.40
C PHE A 171 -11.60 -7.68 -0.98
N ASN A 172 -11.00 -8.87 -1.09
CA ASN A 172 -11.65 -10.11 -1.47
C ASN A 172 -11.42 -11.17 -0.37
N LYS A 173 -11.65 -12.45 -0.68
CA LYS A 173 -11.46 -13.60 0.23
C LYS A 173 -10.39 -14.57 -0.28
N ILE A 174 -9.48 -14.10 -1.13
CA ILE A 174 -8.48 -14.93 -1.82
C ILE A 174 -7.52 -15.52 -0.80
N SER A 175 -7.37 -16.84 -0.84
CA SER A 175 -6.54 -17.59 0.12
C SER A 175 -5.24 -18.14 -0.47
N LYS A 176 -5.14 -18.22 -1.80
CA LYS A 176 -3.97 -18.75 -2.53
C LYS A 176 -3.78 -18.07 -3.89
N ILE A 177 -2.55 -18.10 -4.37
CA ILE A 177 -2.16 -17.69 -5.72
C ILE A 177 -1.70 -18.95 -6.45
N PRO A 178 -2.56 -19.61 -7.25
CA PRO A 178 -2.19 -20.84 -7.90
C PRO A 178 -1.27 -20.54 -9.10
N ALA A 179 -0.28 -21.41 -9.35
CA ALA A 179 0.77 -21.15 -10.34
C ALA A 179 0.24 -20.94 -11.77
N ASP A 180 -0.84 -21.61 -12.13
CA ASP A 180 -1.50 -21.49 -13.42
C ASP A 180 -2.15 -20.11 -13.65
N ALA A 181 -2.58 -19.42 -12.58
CA ALA A 181 -3.15 -18.09 -12.68
C ALA A 181 -2.12 -17.01 -13.05
N THR A 182 -0.87 -17.14 -12.57
CA THR A 182 0.16 -16.11 -12.74
C THR A 182 1.22 -16.43 -13.80
N ARG A 183 1.43 -17.70 -14.17
CA ARG A 183 2.52 -18.14 -15.06
C ARG A 183 2.60 -17.41 -16.41
N LYS A 184 1.45 -16.95 -16.96
CA LYS A 184 1.39 -16.24 -18.25
C LYS A 184 1.44 -14.71 -18.11
N LEU A 185 1.40 -14.18 -16.90
CA LEU A 185 1.33 -12.75 -16.60
C LEU A 185 2.72 -12.08 -16.61
N THR A 186 3.52 -12.35 -17.64
CA THR A 186 4.89 -11.87 -17.74
C THR A 186 5.01 -10.36 -17.95
N LYS A 187 3.93 -9.70 -18.38
CA LYS A 187 3.84 -8.25 -18.58
C LYS A 187 3.20 -7.50 -17.39
N LEU A 188 2.77 -8.22 -16.36
CA LEU A 188 2.13 -7.61 -15.20
C LEU A 188 3.15 -6.75 -14.45
N THR A 189 2.81 -5.50 -14.20
CA THR A 189 3.65 -4.52 -13.49
C THR A 189 3.11 -4.21 -12.09
N VAL A 190 1.79 -4.31 -11.90
CA VAL A 190 1.11 -4.05 -10.62
C VAL A 190 0.19 -5.23 -10.28
N LEU A 191 0.34 -5.74 -9.07
CA LEU A 191 -0.55 -6.74 -8.48
C LEU A 191 -0.98 -6.28 -7.09
N ASP A 192 -2.27 -5.99 -6.92
CA ASP A 192 -2.85 -5.64 -5.64
C ASP A 192 -3.71 -6.79 -5.09
N LEU A 193 -3.30 -7.31 -3.93
CA LEU A 193 -3.93 -8.38 -3.17
C LEU A 193 -4.15 -7.96 -1.70
N CYS A 194 -4.16 -6.65 -1.41
CA CYS A 194 -4.41 -6.17 -0.05
C CYS A 194 -5.78 -6.62 0.48
N SER A 195 -5.90 -6.78 1.79
CA SER A 195 -7.17 -7.15 2.46
C SER A 195 -7.77 -8.45 1.90
N ASN A 196 -6.98 -9.51 1.91
CA ASN A 196 -7.38 -10.86 1.49
C ASN A 196 -7.11 -11.88 2.62
N ARG A 197 -7.06 -13.17 2.30
CA ARG A 197 -6.85 -14.27 3.26
C ARG A 197 -5.59 -15.06 2.95
N LEU A 198 -4.62 -14.45 2.27
CA LEU A 198 -3.38 -15.11 1.87
C LEU A 198 -2.60 -15.59 3.10
N THR A 199 -2.06 -16.79 2.98
CA THR A 199 -1.18 -17.43 3.97
C THR A 199 0.11 -17.88 3.28
N ASP A 200 1.16 -18.16 4.06
CA ASP A 200 2.42 -18.69 3.53
C ASP A 200 2.23 -19.91 2.63
N ALA A 201 1.29 -20.81 2.98
CA ALA A 201 0.96 -21.98 2.16
C ALA A 201 0.29 -21.60 0.83
N GLY A 202 -0.53 -20.55 0.83
CA GLY A 202 -1.23 -20.05 -0.35
C GLY A 202 -0.31 -19.35 -1.35
N ILE A 203 0.90 -18.95 -0.93
CA ILE A 203 1.91 -18.32 -1.80
C ILE A 203 3.19 -19.16 -1.95
N LYS A 204 3.15 -20.42 -1.51
CA LYS A 204 4.32 -21.29 -1.55
C LYS A 204 4.65 -21.71 -2.97
N GLY A 205 5.93 -21.64 -3.35
CA GLY A 205 6.43 -22.13 -4.62
C GLY A 205 7.27 -21.07 -5.34
N LYS A 206 7.33 -21.18 -6.67
CA LYS A 206 7.93 -20.18 -7.57
C LYS A 206 6.80 -19.52 -8.37
N ILE A 207 5.90 -18.84 -7.67
CA ILE A 207 4.68 -18.28 -8.25
C ILE A 207 4.81 -16.78 -8.54
N LEU A 208 5.57 -16.05 -7.73
CA LEU A 208 5.80 -14.62 -7.90
C LEU A 208 6.95 -14.37 -8.90
N SER A 209 7.95 -15.25 -8.91
CA SER A 209 9.13 -15.14 -9.79
C SER A 209 8.80 -15.23 -11.29
N ASP A 210 7.66 -15.82 -11.64
CA ASP A 210 7.21 -15.94 -13.04
C ASP A 210 6.69 -14.60 -13.61
N MET A 211 6.26 -13.67 -12.76
CA MET A 211 5.82 -12.33 -13.14
C MET A 211 7.03 -11.41 -13.34
N LYS A 212 7.78 -11.65 -14.41
CA LYS A 212 9.10 -11.04 -14.67
C LYS A 212 9.11 -9.51 -14.76
N SER A 213 7.97 -8.88 -15.07
CA SER A 213 7.86 -7.41 -15.13
C SER A 213 7.21 -6.78 -13.89
N LEU A 214 6.95 -7.55 -12.83
CA LEU A 214 6.24 -7.05 -11.66
C LEU A 214 7.09 -6.03 -10.90
N MET A 215 6.59 -4.80 -10.82
CA MET A 215 7.27 -3.67 -10.17
C MET A 215 6.66 -3.37 -8.80
N GLN A 216 5.36 -3.57 -8.64
CA GLN A 216 4.65 -3.32 -7.38
C GLN A 216 3.79 -4.52 -6.99
N ILE A 217 3.92 -4.95 -5.74
CA ILE A 217 3.06 -5.96 -5.13
C ILE A 217 2.54 -5.48 -3.78
N ASN A 218 1.22 -5.50 -3.63
CA ASN A 218 0.56 -5.16 -2.37
C ASN A 218 -0.11 -6.41 -1.80
N MET A 219 0.32 -6.85 -0.62
CA MET A 219 -0.24 -7.98 0.14
C MET A 219 -0.51 -7.57 1.59
N CYS A 220 -0.82 -6.29 1.82
CA CYS A 220 -1.19 -5.78 3.14
C CYS A 220 -2.50 -6.38 3.65
N ASN A 221 -2.75 -6.35 4.96
CA ASN A 221 -3.97 -6.90 5.58
C ASN A 221 -4.24 -8.36 5.15
N ASN A 222 -3.24 -9.25 5.28
CA ASN A 222 -3.35 -10.67 4.99
C ASN A 222 -2.94 -11.50 6.24
N LYS A 223 -2.71 -12.81 6.07
CA LYS A 223 -2.34 -13.73 7.16
C LYS A 223 -0.95 -14.33 6.96
N LEU A 224 -0.03 -13.56 6.35
CA LEU A 224 1.34 -13.98 6.11
C LEU A 224 2.12 -14.00 7.42
N LYS A 225 2.93 -15.05 7.63
CA LYS A 225 3.85 -15.22 8.76
C LYS A 225 5.31 -15.05 8.36
N SER A 226 5.59 -15.11 7.06
CA SER A 226 6.93 -14.93 6.48
C SER A 226 6.84 -14.02 5.26
N MET A 227 7.86 -13.19 5.04
CA MET A 227 7.97 -12.45 3.78
C MET A 227 8.24 -13.44 2.62
N PRO A 228 7.59 -13.28 1.45
CA PRO A 228 7.81 -14.17 0.31
C PRO A 228 9.27 -14.15 -0.16
N ALA A 229 9.83 -15.33 -0.42
CA ALA A 229 11.23 -15.46 -0.84
C ALA A 229 11.42 -15.50 -2.36
N ASP A 230 10.36 -15.75 -3.13
CA ASP A 230 10.38 -15.92 -4.60
C ASP A 230 10.02 -14.63 -5.36
N LEU A 231 10.30 -13.46 -4.78
CA LEU A 231 10.02 -12.17 -5.41
C LEU A 231 10.85 -12.00 -6.70
N PRO A 232 10.28 -11.46 -7.79
CA PRO A 232 11.01 -11.21 -9.03
C PRO A 232 12.02 -10.06 -8.88
N GLU A 233 13.11 -10.11 -9.65
CA GLU A 233 14.17 -9.08 -9.61
C GLU A 233 13.67 -7.68 -10.01
N SER A 234 12.58 -7.59 -10.76
CA SER A 234 11.97 -6.33 -11.22
C SER A 234 11.22 -5.57 -10.13
N ILE A 235 10.97 -6.18 -8.96
CA ILE A 235 10.16 -5.58 -7.92
C ILE A 235 10.85 -4.34 -7.32
N GLN A 236 10.08 -3.27 -7.19
CA GLN A 236 10.52 -1.96 -6.69
C GLN A 236 9.74 -1.54 -5.45
N GLN A 237 8.48 -1.96 -5.32
CA GLN A 237 7.62 -1.57 -4.22
C GLN A 237 6.89 -2.79 -3.64
N ILE A 238 6.98 -2.94 -2.33
CA ILE A 238 6.34 -4.03 -1.59
C ILE A 238 5.56 -3.45 -0.42
N SER A 239 4.27 -3.81 -0.33
CA SER A 239 3.45 -3.59 0.85
C SER A 239 3.03 -4.90 1.51
N LEU A 240 3.42 -5.07 2.77
CA LEU A 240 3.16 -6.24 3.64
C LEU A 240 2.60 -5.80 5.00
N GLU A 241 2.09 -4.57 5.10
CA GLU A 241 1.49 -4.03 6.30
C GLU A 241 0.40 -4.95 6.87
N ASN A 242 0.21 -4.95 8.19
CA ASN A 242 -0.87 -5.70 8.86
C ASN A 242 -0.90 -7.17 8.45
N ASN A 243 0.22 -7.85 8.70
CA ASN A 243 0.34 -9.29 8.62
C ASN A 243 0.85 -9.81 9.97
N SER A 244 1.34 -11.05 10.01
CA SER A 244 1.98 -11.64 11.19
C SER A 244 3.43 -12.03 10.91
N ILE A 245 4.11 -11.25 10.06
CA ILE A 245 5.46 -11.58 9.57
C ILE A 245 6.47 -11.49 10.72
N ALA A 246 7.18 -12.58 10.96
CA ALA A 246 8.20 -12.68 12.00
C ALA A 246 9.63 -12.80 11.45
N SER A 247 9.80 -13.03 10.14
CA SER A 247 11.10 -13.21 9.49
C SER A 247 11.15 -12.60 8.08
N ILE A 248 12.35 -12.20 7.69
CA ILE A 248 12.69 -11.66 6.37
C ILE A 248 13.69 -12.63 5.72
N PRO A 249 13.55 -12.97 4.42
CA PRO A 249 14.49 -13.83 3.72
C PRO A 249 15.88 -13.19 3.58
N VAL A 250 16.89 -14.04 3.45
CA VAL A 250 18.26 -13.59 3.12
C VAL A 250 18.31 -13.24 1.64
N GLY A 251 18.89 -12.08 1.31
CA GLY A 251 19.10 -11.67 -0.08
C GLY A 251 17.82 -11.17 -0.76
N MET A 252 17.27 -10.07 -0.27
CA MET A 252 16.18 -9.36 -0.94
C MET A 252 16.62 -8.80 -2.30
N THR A 253 15.65 -8.54 -3.18
CA THR A 253 15.88 -7.95 -4.51
C THR A 253 16.67 -6.63 -4.45
N PRO A 254 17.70 -6.44 -5.29
CA PRO A 254 18.52 -5.23 -5.28
C PRO A 254 17.80 -4.00 -5.84
N ASN A 255 16.65 -4.19 -6.52
CA ASN A 255 15.91 -3.10 -7.16
C ASN A 255 14.83 -2.47 -6.27
N LEU A 256 14.70 -2.93 -5.02
CA LEU A 256 13.68 -2.44 -4.10
C LEU A 256 13.92 -0.97 -3.75
N LEU A 257 12.89 -0.14 -3.97
CA LEU A 257 12.86 1.28 -3.67
C LEU A 257 12.11 1.57 -2.37
N SER A 258 10.97 0.90 -2.14
CA SER A 258 10.12 1.09 -0.96
C SER A 258 9.65 -0.24 -0.39
N LEU A 259 9.83 -0.41 0.92
CA LEU A 259 9.36 -1.57 1.68
C LEU A 259 8.48 -1.13 2.84
N ARG A 260 7.20 -1.48 2.77
CA ARG A 260 6.22 -1.22 3.82
C ARG A 260 5.86 -2.49 4.56
N MET A 261 6.29 -2.61 5.82
CA MET A 261 5.95 -3.73 6.71
C MET A 261 5.45 -3.30 8.11
N PRO A 262 4.72 -2.17 8.28
CA PRO A 262 4.22 -1.83 9.59
C PRO A 262 3.19 -2.85 10.09
N HIS A 263 2.97 -2.89 11.40
CA HIS A 263 2.00 -3.80 12.03
C HIS A 263 2.28 -5.28 11.73
N ASN A 264 3.50 -5.73 12.03
CA ASN A 264 3.93 -7.12 11.90
C ASN A 264 4.50 -7.63 13.24
N LYS A 265 5.20 -8.76 13.22
CA LYS A 265 5.75 -9.43 14.42
C LYS A 265 7.27 -9.57 14.35
N LEU A 266 7.96 -8.69 13.62
CA LEU A 266 9.41 -8.71 13.49
C LEU A 266 10.05 -8.40 14.84
N LYS A 267 10.77 -9.37 15.41
CA LYS A 267 11.53 -9.20 16.66
C LYS A 267 12.97 -8.79 16.41
N SER A 268 13.58 -9.37 15.38
CA SER A 268 14.95 -9.07 14.98
C SER A 268 15.09 -9.30 13.49
N VAL A 269 15.99 -8.55 12.88
CA VAL A 269 16.43 -8.76 11.50
C VAL A 269 17.92 -9.07 11.50
N ALA A 270 18.41 -9.71 10.44
CA ALA A 270 19.86 -9.78 10.23
C ALA A 270 20.42 -8.35 10.12
N TYR A 271 21.62 -8.14 10.64
CA TYR A 271 22.24 -6.80 10.70
C TYR A 271 22.25 -6.08 9.33
N ASN A 272 22.56 -6.82 8.25
CA ASN A 272 22.60 -6.30 6.87
C ASN A 272 21.34 -6.66 6.06
N ALA A 273 20.21 -6.97 6.69
CA ALA A 273 19.00 -7.42 5.98
C ALA A 273 18.56 -6.40 4.91
N PHE A 274 18.64 -5.11 5.22
CA PHE A 274 18.20 -4.02 4.34
C PHE A 274 19.35 -3.35 3.58
N ASN A 275 20.52 -3.98 3.46
CA ASN A 275 21.64 -3.42 2.69
C ASN A 275 21.37 -3.52 1.17
N LEU A 276 20.46 -2.68 0.68
CA LEU A 276 19.98 -2.65 -0.70
C LEU A 276 20.40 -1.34 -1.35
N SER A 277 20.91 -1.41 -2.58
CA SER A 277 21.55 -0.28 -3.27
C SER A 277 20.61 0.77 -3.83
N LYS A 278 19.29 0.55 -3.76
CA LYS A 278 18.27 1.48 -4.26
C LYS A 278 17.16 1.78 -3.24
N LEU A 279 17.23 1.22 -2.03
CA LEU A 279 16.18 1.39 -1.04
C LEU A 279 16.18 2.83 -0.54
N MET A 280 15.05 3.53 -0.72
CA MET A 280 14.85 4.93 -0.35
C MET A 280 13.89 5.06 0.84
N GLU A 281 12.93 4.14 0.97
CA GLU A 281 11.89 4.21 1.99
C GLU A 281 11.69 2.88 2.70
N LEU A 282 11.73 2.91 4.04
CA LEU A 282 11.59 1.72 4.87
C LEU A 282 10.64 1.97 6.04
N HIS A 283 9.51 1.26 6.03
CA HIS A 283 8.53 1.30 7.12
C HIS A 283 8.52 -0.01 7.90
N LEU A 284 8.97 0.05 9.16
CA LEU A 284 8.98 -1.06 10.09
C LEU A 284 8.25 -0.72 11.40
N GLY A 285 7.37 0.28 11.36
CA GLY A 285 6.60 0.71 12.52
C GLY A 285 5.70 -0.41 13.09
N HIS A 286 5.30 -0.34 14.35
CA HIS A 286 4.42 -1.33 14.98
C HIS A 286 4.92 -2.78 14.82
N ASN A 287 6.22 -2.99 15.08
CA ASN A 287 6.84 -4.31 15.16
C ASN A 287 7.34 -4.55 16.60
N GLN A 288 8.26 -5.49 16.79
CA GLN A 288 8.83 -5.87 18.08
C GLN A 288 10.36 -5.79 18.03
N LEU A 289 10.90 -4.91 17.18
CA LEU A 289 12.34 -4.79 16.97
C LEU A 289 13.01 -4.29 18.23
N PHE A 290 13.99 -5.05 18.73
CA PHE A 290 14.75 -4.70 19.94
C PHE A 290 16.24 -4.43 19.68
N LYS A 291 16.70 -4.58 18.44
CA LYS A 291 18.09 -4.33 18.04
C LYS A 291 18.14 -3.44 16.80
N PRO A 292 19.06 -2.46 16.76
CA PRO A 292 19.32 -1.71 15.54
C PRO A 292 19.91 -2.62 14.45
N PHE A 293 19.83 -2.15 13.22
CA PHE A 293 20.34 -2.79 12.02
C PHE A 293 21.01 -1.75 11.12
N PHE A 294 21.84 -2.20 10.20
CA PHE A 294 22.54 -1.33 9.26
C PHE A 294 21.54 -0.57 8.37
N VAL A 295 21.68 0.76 8.31
CA VAL A 295 20.90 1.61 7.42
C VAL A 295 21.65 1.78 6.10
N PRO A 296 21.07 1.41 4.93
CA PRO A 296 21.76 1.57 3.66
C PRO A 296 21.92 3.04 3.30
N ARG A 297 23.03 3.36 2.60
CA ARG A 297 23.39 4.74 2.25
C ARG A 297 22.32 5.48 1.44
N THR A 298 21.52 4.75 0.66
CA THR A 298 20.46 5.31 -0.19
C THR A 298 19.17 5.61 0.54
N LEU A 299 18.99 5.16 1.79
CA LEU A 299 17.74 5.35 2.51
C LEU A 299 17.52 6.83 2.81
N GLU A 300 16.34 7.34 2.51
CA GLU A 300 15.94 8.73 2.75
C GLU A 300 14.98 8.81 3.94
N HIS A 301 14.00 7.88 4.01
CA HIS A 301 12.97 7.89 5.04
C HIS A 301 12.91 6.56 5.81
N LEU A 302 13.01 6.64 7.14
CA LEU A 302 13.00 5.50 8.04
C LEU A 302 11.92 5.63 9.12
N TYR A 303 10.96 4.71 9.12
CA TYR A 303 9.88 4.67 10.10
C TYR A 303 10.05 3.48 11.05
N LEU A 304 10.32 3.77 12.31
CA LEU A 304 10.62 2.81 13.38
C LEU A 304 9.70 2.98 14.60
N ASN A 305 8.62 3.75 14.47
CA ASN A 305 7.67 4.01 15.54
C ASN A 305 7.05 2.72 16.11
N HIS A 306 6.70 2.69 17.39
CA HIS A 306 6.10 1.51 18.04
C HIS A 306 6.95 0.21 17.92
N ASN A 307 8.24 0.28 18.27
CA ASN A 307 9.13 -0.88 18.45
C ASN A 307 9.67 -0.94 19.89
N ASP A 308 10.61 -1.84 20.17
CA ASP A 308 11.11 -2.15 21.54
C ASP A 308 12.65 -2.12 21.62
N PHE A 309 13.29 -1.13 21.00
CA PHE A 309 14.76 -1.03 20.87
C PHE A 309 15.56 -1.01 22.19
N THR A 310 14.89 -0.84 23.34
CA THR A 310 15.51 -0.76 24.67
C THR A 310 15.08 -1.91 25.61
N GLY A 311 14.17 -2.81 25.18
CA GLY A 311 13.46 -3.74 26.07
C GLY A 311 14.16 -5.06 26.46
N ARG A 312 15.46 -5.26 26.16
CA ARG A 312 16.18 -6.52 26.50
C ARG A 312 17.63 -6.38 26.92
N ILE A 313 18.22 -5.21 26.72
CA ILE A 313 19.57 -4.87 27.13
C ILE A 313 19.35 -3.53 27.84
N GLU A 314 19.90 -3.32 29.03
CA GLU A 314 19.79 -2.09 29.84
C GLU A 314 20.36 -0.82 29.13
N LEU A 315 20.50 -0.84 27.80
CA LEU A 315 20.80 0.29 26.95
C LEU A 315 19.64 1.29 27.05
N LYS A 316 20.00 2.46 27.56
CA LYS A 316 19.09 3.61 27.71
C LYS A 316 18.71 4.21 26.36
N ASP A 317 19.54 3.99 25.33
CA ASP A 317 19.52 4.69 24.05
C ASP A 317 19.73 3.77 22.83
N LEU A 318 19.29 4.23 21.66
CA LEU A 318 19.48 3.55 20.37
C LEU A 318 20.95 3.59 19.94
N ASN A 319 21.56 2.43 19.72
CA ASN A 319 22.97 2.34 19.31
C ASN A 319 23.15 2.69 17.82
N LEU A 320 23.47 3.96 17.55
CA LEU A 320 23.68 4.50 16.21
C LEU A 320 24.91 3.95 15.50
N SER A 321 25.96 3.54 16.22
CA SER A 321 27.16 2.95 15.62
C SER A 321 26.85 1.63 14.92
N LEU A 322 25.78 0.94 15.32
CA LEU A 322 25.28 -0.24 14.61
C LEU A 322 24.40 0.13 13.40
N MET A 323 23.74 1.28 13.42
CA MET A 323 23.04 1.76 12.23
C MET A 323 24.02 2.24 11.16
N CYS A 324 25.21 2.67 11.59
CA CYS A 324 26.23 3.29 10.77
C CYS A 324 27.64 3.02 11.29
N PRO A 325 28.28 1.93 10.86
CA PRO A 325 29.56 1.50 11.39
C PRO A 325 30.75 2.29 10.83
N SER A 326 30.60 2.93 9.67
CA SER A 326 31.68 3.68 9.02
C SER A 326 31.18 4.95 8.35
N LEU A 327 31.98 6.01 8.52
CA LEU A 327 31.79 7.30 7.86
C LEU A 327 32.48 7.25 6.50
N ASP A 328 31.77 7.65 5.45
CA ASP A 328 32.31 7.82 4.11
C ASP A 328 31.95 9.22 3.63
N LEU A 329 32.95 10.10 3.60
CA LEU A 329 32.78 11.50 3.21
C LEU A 329 32.60 11.66 1.70
N GLY A 330 33.06 10.69 0.90
CA GLY A 330 32.87 10.69 -0.56
C GLY A 330 31.47 10.23 -0.97
N ASN A 331 30.81 9.42 -0.13
CA ASN A 331 29.46 8.92 -0.34
C ASN A 331 28.62 8.98 0.96
N PRO A 332 28.16 10.17 1.37
CA PRO A 332 27.43 10.35 2.62
C PRO A 332 26.06 9.66 2.59
N ASN A 333 25.56 9.26 3.77
CA ASN A 333 24.21 8.71 3.89
C ASN A 333 23.14 9.73 3.47
N MET A 334 22.10 9.25 2.79
CA MET A 334 21.00 10.04 2.24
C MET A 334 19.84 10.29 3.21
N LEU A 335 19.90 9.73 4.41
CA LEU A 335 18.80 9.73 5.38
C LEU A 335 18.43 11.16 5.80
N THR A 336 17.17 11.54 5.57
CA THR A 336 16.63 12.87 5.87
C THR A 336 15.61 12.85 7.02
N TYR A 337 14.94 11.71 7.23
CA TYR A 337 13.86 11.58 8.20
C TYR A 337 13.91 10.26 8.96
N ILE A 338 13.76 10.34 10.30
CA ILE A 338 13.58 9.17 11.16
C ILE A 338 12.36 9.39 12.07
N ARG A 339 11.46 8.40 12.11
CA ARG A 339 10.33 8.37 13.05
C ARG A 339 10.56 7.35 14.17
N LEU A 340 10.57 7.80 15.42
CA LEU A 340 10.91 7.01 16.62
C LEU A 340 9.86 7.08 17.74
N ASP A 341 8.67 7.65 17.50
CA ASP A 341 7.62 7.70 18.51
C ASP A 341 7.12 6.34 18.97
N ASN A 342 6.61 6.29 20.21
CA ASN A 342 6.06 5.12 20.86
C ASN A 342 7.04 3.94 20.98
N ASN A 343 8.34 4.22 20.99
CA ASN A 343 9.35 3.29 21.46
C ASN A 343 9.46 3.39 22.99
N LYS A 344 10.63 3.08 23.56
CA LYS A 344 10.95 3.19 25.00
C LYS A 344 12.30 3.91 25.17
N LEU A 345 12.54 4.95 24.39
CA LEU A 345 13.78 5.74 24.44
C LEU A 345 13.77 6.62 25.69
N ARG A 346 14.88 6.64 26.45
CA ARG A 346 15.01 7.48 27.65
C ARG A 346 15.52 8.89 27.35
N GLY A 347 16.15 9.08 26.19
CA GLY A 347 16.67 10.36 25.75
C GLY A 347 16.70 10.49 24.22
N PRO A 348 17.12 11.66 23.71
CA PRO A 348 17.36 11.86 22.29
C PRO A 348 18.52 10.96 21.83
N VAL A 349 18.61 10.75 20.52
CA VAL A 349 19.74 10.02 19.94
C VAL A 349 21.00 10.89 20.03
N ASP A 350 22.16 10.25 20.22
CA ASP A 350 23.45 10.95 20.35
C ASP A 350 23.78 11.82 19.11
N TYR A 351 24.53 12.90 19.33
CA TYR A 351 25.04 13.80 18.27
C TYR A 351 25.79 13.07 17.14
N TYR A 352 26.35 11.88 17.40
CA TYR A 352 26.92 10.99 16.38
C TYR A 352 25.96 10.70 15.22
N ALA A 353 24.63 10.75 15.45
CA ALA A 353 23.62 10.61 14.41
C ALA A 353 23.85 11.60 13.26
N TYR A 354 24.11 12.87 13.57
CA TYR A 354 24.29 13.92 12.58
C TYR A 354 25.64 13.83 11.85
N ARG A 355 26.63 13.16 12.45
CA ARG A 355 27.89 12.85 11.75
C ARG A 355 27.72 11.71 10.76
N CYS A 356 26.98 10.67 11.16
CA CYS A 356 26.69 9.56 10.27
C CYS A 356 25.72 9.95 9.14
N PHE A 357 24.65 10.65 9.50
CA PHE A 357 23.55 11.05 8.64
C PHE A 357 23.57 12.58 8.48
N PRO A 358 24.52 13.13 7.69
CA PRO A 358 24.71 14.58 7.58
C PRO A 358 23.54 15.31 6.91
N ARG A 359 22.62 14.57 6.26
CA ARG A 359 21.40 15.10 5.64
C ARG A 359 20.17 14.97 6.51
N LEU A 360 20.31 14.50 7.76
CA LEU A 360 19.19 14.27 8.66
C LEU A 360 18.56 15.60 9.07
N ILE A 361 17.35 15.86 8.59
CA ILE A 361 16.61 17.10 8.83
C ILE A 361 15.76 16.95 10.10
N MET A 362 15.10 15.81 10.25
CA MET A 362 14.11 15.62 11.32
C MET A 362 14.20 14.23 11.95
N ILE A 363 14.18 14.22 13.27
CA ILE A 363 13.92 13.03 14.08
C ILE A 363 12.63 13.27 14.85
N PHE A 364 11.58 12.55 14.49
CA PHE A 364 10.31 12.65 15.18
C PHE A 364 10.28 11.69 16.38
N TYR A 365 10.48 12.22 17.58
CA TYR A 365 10.46 11.44 18.81
C TYR A 365 9.06 11.20 19.36
N GLY A 366 8.10 12.11 19.17
CA GLY A 366 6.76 12.01 19.76
C GLY A 366 6.76 11.59 21.24
N ASN A 367 5.70 10.91 21.68
CA ASN A 367 5.62 10.32 23.02
C ASN A 367 6.36 8.98 23.07
N GLN A 368 7.02 8.67 24.18
CA GLN A 368 7.66 7.38 24.43
C GLN A 368 6.83 6.56 25.42
N ARG A 369 6.77 5.24 25.25
CA ARG A 369 6.12 4.34 26.21
C ARG A 369 6.97 4.25 27.48
N LYS A 370 6.31 4.32 28.63
CA LYS A 370 6.95 4.11 29.94
C LYS A 370 7.16 2.62 30.19
N ASP A 371 8.14 2.29 31.03
CA ASP A 371 8.29 0.93 31.54
C ASP A 371 7.07 0.62 32.45
N ASP A 372 6.38 -0.50 32.23
CA ASP A 372 5.15 -0.89 32.96
C ASP A 372 5.40 -1.21 34.46
N GLU A 373 6.55 -0.83 35.04
CA GLU A 373 6.94 -1.16 36.41
C GLU A 373 6.77 -0.03 37.44
N GLU A 374 6.54 1.23 37.02
CA GLU A 374 6.41 2.35 37.99
C GLU A 374 5.01 2.48 38.64
N ASP A 375 4.01 1.68 38.26
CA ASP A 375 2.67 1.72 38.89
C ASP A 375 2.49 0.71 40.05
N SER A 376 3.53 -0.04 40.42
CA SER A 376 3.44 -1.02 41.53
C SER A 376 4.05 -0.58 42.87
N GLU A 377 4.89 0.47 42.89
CA GLU A 377 5.60 0.89 44.12
C GLU A 377 4.97 2.08 44.89
N THR A 378 3.87 2.68 44.42
CA THR A 378 3.16 3.73 45.19
C THR A 378 2.07 3.22 46.14
N LYS A 379 1.93 1.91 46.34
CA LYS A 379 1.08 1.31 47.40
C LYS A 379 1.90 0.60 48.49
N LYS A 380 2.84 1.28 49.13
CA LYS A 380 3.45 0.80 50.38
C LYS A 380 3.98 1.94 51.27
N TYR A 381 3.08 2.83 51.68
CA TYR A 381 3.27 3.61 52.91
C TYR A 381 1.92 3.71 53.63
N GLU A 382 1.46 2.59 54.19
CA GLU A 382 0.52 2.65 55.32
C GLU A 382 1.30 3.07 56.57
N LYS A 383 0.85 4.18 57.17
CA LYS A 383 1.33 4.73 58.44
C LYS A 383 1.25 3.66 59.55
N PRO A 384 2.23 3.56 60.45
CA PRO A 384 2.08 2.75 61.64
C PRO A 384 1.01 3.35 62.57
N ASP A 385 0.09 2.49 62.99
CA ASP A 385 -1.05 2.82 63.85
C ASP A 385 -0.59 3.32 65.23
N ARG A 386 -1.24 4.39 65.70
CA ARG A 386 -0.95 5.03 66.99
C ARG A 386 -1.65 4.23 68.11
N PRO A 387 -0.98 3.81 69.20
CA PRO A 387 -1.64 3.06 70.26
C PRO A 387 -2.71 3.91 70.95
N LYS A 388 -3.94 3.39 71.01
CA LYS A 388 -5.09 4.00 71.69
C LYS A 388 -4.84 4.08 73.21
N ARG A 389 -5.12 5.24 73.80
CA ARG A 389 -5.15 5.45 75.25
C ARG A 389 -6.29 4.64 75.89
N PRO A 390 -6.08 3.99 77.05
CA PRO A 390 -7.18 3.39 77.81
C PRO A 390 -7.94 4.48 78.56
N GLY A 391 -9.25 4.59 78.32
CA GLY A 391 -10.17 5.34 79.17
C GLY A 391 -10.69 4.42 80.28
N GLY A 392 -10.55 4.85 81.53
CA GLY A 392 -11.38 4.33 82.64
C GLY A 392 -12.84 4.69 82.42
N ASN A 393 -13.84 4.11 83.10
CA ASN A 393 -13.84 3.59 84.47
C ASN A 393 -15.18 2.87 84.74
N LYS A 394 -15.19 1.99 85.77
CA LYS A 394 -16.32 1.61 86.67
C LYS A 394 -17.49 0.77 86.10
N ALA A 395 -18.14 -0.15 86.81
CA ALA A 395 -18.03 -0.73 88.17
C ALA A 395 -19.03 -1.91 88.33
N ILE A 396 -19.03 -2.55 89.52
CA ILE A 396 -20.08 -3.44 90.12
C ILE A 396 -20.01 -4.90 89.60
N GLU A 397 -19.86 -5.96 90.40
CA GLU A 397 -20.25 -6.29 91.78
C GLU A 397 -19.21 -7.23 92.45
#